data_AF-A0A7C5HJL3-F1
#
_entry.id   AF-A0A7C5HJL3-F1
#
_cell.length_a   1.000
_cell.length_b   1.000
_cell.length_c   1.000
_cell.angle_alpha   90.00
_cell.angle_beta   90.00
_cell.angle_gamma   90.00
#
_symmetry.space_group_name_H-M   'P 1'
#
loop_
_entity.id
_entity.type
_entity.pdbx_description
1 polymer ?
#
loop_
_entity_poly.entity_id
_entity_poly.type
_entity_poly.pdbx_seq_one_letter_code
_entity_poly.pdbx_strand_id
1 'polypeptide(L)'
;MGGAVLNAFRGAGLSLGRLPPGPRCTITDVPGVRVGHRTIVRGSGEGAIRTGVTAILPPGDPYAEMLPAGAFALHGHGKAVGLWQVLHLGTLETPILLTNTLAVFRCADALITWTLSRHPEARSINPVVLECNDGGQK
;
A
#
# COMPACT_ATOMS: atom_id res chain seq x y z
N MET A 1 31.35 -2.07 -10.20
CA MET A 1 31.19 -2.37 -8.76
C MET A 1 30.33 -1.27 -8.13
N GLY A 2 29.01 -1.37 -8.24
CA GLY A 2 28.07 -0.45 -7.60
C GLY A 2 27.55 -1.11 -6.32
N GLY A 3 27.92 -0.57 -5.16
CA GLY A 3 27.50 -1.12 -3.87
C GLY A 3 25.98 -1.26 -3.81
N ALA A 4 25.50 -2.43 -3.39
CA ALA A 4 24.08 -2.66 -3.16
C ALA A 4 23.55 -1.55 -2.24
N VAL A 5 22.50 -0.85 -2.67
CA VAL A 5 21.83 0.13 -1.81
C VAL A 5 21.15 -0.67 -0.71
N LEU A 6 21.88 -0.85 0.40
CA LEU A 6 21.34 -1.41 1.63
C LEU A 6 20.44 -0.36 2.27
N ASN A 7 19.26 -0.76 2.73
CA ASN A 7 18.44 0.12 3.56
C ASN A 7 19.23 0.52 4.84
N ALA A 8 18.82 1.62 5.47
CA ALA A 8 19.54 2.19 6.62
C ALA A 8 19.82 1.17 7.74
N PHE A 9 18.89 0.23 7.97
CA PHE A 9 19.04 -0.84 8.96
C PHE A 9 20.23 -1.75 8.65
N ARG A 10 20.34 -2.24 7.41
CA ARG A 10 21.46 -3.09 6.98
C ARG A 10 22.76 -2.29 6.83
N GLY A 11 22.67 -1.03 6.41
CA GLY A 11 23.82 -0.10 6.35
C GLY A 11 24.46 0.15 7.73
N ALA A 12 23.67 0.04 8.80
CA ALA A 12 24.15 0.10 10.19
C ALA A 12 24.75 -1.23 10.70
N GLY A 13 24.89 -2.25 9.85
CA GLY A 13 25.41 -3.57 10.23
C GLY A 13 24.42 -4.45 11.01
N LEU A 14 23.15 -4.04 11.11
CA LEU A 14 22.14 -4.79 11.86
C LEU A 14 21.58 -5.94 11.04
N SER A 15 21.18 -7.02 11.72
CA SER A 15 20.51 -8.15 11.10
C SER A 15 19.32 -8.65 11.91
N LEU A 16 18.32 -9.18 11.21
CA LEU A 16 17.10 -9.72 11.80
C LEU A 16 16.70 -10.99 11.02
N GLY A 17 16.30 -12.03 11.75
CA GLY A 17 15.95 -13.34 11.20
C GLY A 17 17.17 -14.19 10.82
N ARG A 18 16.90 -15.36 10.22
CA ARG A 18 17.93 -16.33 9.79
C ARG A 18 18.15 -16.40 8.27
N LEU A 19 17.28 -15.77 7.48
CA LEU A 19 17.34 -15.80 6.02
C LEU A 19 18.00 -14.54 5.46
N PRO A 20 18.76 -14.63 4.36
CA PRO A 20 19.30 -13.46 3.68
C PRO A 20 18.16 -12.63 3.05
N PRO A 21 18.26 -11.28 3.05
CA PRO A 21 17.32 -10.45 2.32
C PRO A 21 17.52 -10.58 0.80
N GLY A 22 16.53 -10.11 0.04
CA GLY A 22 16.71 -9.87 -1.40
C GLY A 22 17.72 -8.75 -1.70
N PRO A 23 18.12 -8.58 -2.96
CA PRO A 23 19.18 -7.65 -3.36
C PRO A 23 18.92 -6.18 -2.98
N ARG A 24 17.67 -5.73 -3.00
CA ARG A 24 17.29 -4.37 -2.59
C ARG A 24 16.89 -4.30 -1.11
N CYS A 25 16.65 -5.44 -0.47
CA CYS A 25 16.06 -5.53 0.86
C CYS A 25 14.75 -4.73 0.96
N THR A 26 13.90 -4.83 -0.08
CA THR A 26 12.58 -4.17 -0.15
C THR A 26 11.53 -5.11 -0.74
N ILE A 27 10.25 -4.76 -0.61
CA ILE A 27 9.14 -5.54 -1.20
C ILE A 27 9.25 -5.69 -2.73
N THR A 28 9.91 -4.75 -3.41
CA THR A 28 10.07 -4.80 -4.87
C THR A 28 11.04 -5.89 -5.32
N ASP A 29 11.77 -6.55 -4.41
CA ASP A 29 12.55 -7.75 -4.74
C ASP A 29 11.65 -8.90 -5.24
N VAL A 30 10.35 -8.86 -4.93
CA VAL A 30 9.35 -9.72 -5.59
C VAL A 30 9.14 -9.24 -7.03
N PRO A 31 9.41 -10.06 -8.06
CA PRO A 31 9.32 -9.63 -9.46
C PRO A 31 7.95 -9.07 -9.82
N GLY A 32 7.93 -7.92 -10.50
CA GLY A 32 6.70 -7.25 -10.96
C GLY A 32 6.02 -6.36 -9.91
N VAL A 33 6.33 -6.51 -8.62
CA VAL A 33 5.81 -5.61 -7.57
C VAL A 33 6.44 -4.23 -7.70
N ARG A 34 5.60 -3.20 -7.70
CA ARG A 34 6.01 -1.80 -7.77
C ARG A 34 5.42 -1.02 -6.59
N VAL A 35 6.14 0.01 -6.15
CA VAL A 35 5.69 0.93 -5.10
C VAL A 35 5.80 2.36 -5.60
N GLY A 36 4.76 3.15 -5.39
CA GLY A 36 4.71 4.57 -5.73
C GLY A 36 4.27 5.40 -4.54
N HIS A 37 4.79 6.63 -4.44
CA HIS A 37 4.48 7.54 -3.34
C HIS A 37 4.01 8.89 -3.85
N ARG A 38 3.05 9.49 -3.13
CA ARG A 38 2.71 10.90 -3.24
C ARG A 38 2.79 11.52 -1.86
N THR A 39 3.85 12.30 -1.63
CA THR A 39 4.08 13.00 -0.37
C THR A 39 3.54 14.42 -0.45
N ILE A 40 2.82 14.87 0.57
CA ILE A 40 2.23 16.20 0.67
C ILE A 40 2.76 16.87 1.94
N VAL A 41 3.62 17.87 1.74
CA VAL A 41 4.19 18.71 2.78
C VAL A 41 3.86 20.16 2.45
N ARG A 42 3.03 20.82 3.26
CA ARG A 42 2.61 22.22 3.06
C ARG A 42 2.47 22.97 4.38
N GLY A 43 2.75 24.26 4.38
CA GLY A 43 2.64 25.11 5.56
C GLY A 43 3.61 24.75 6.70
N SER A 44 3.47 25.46 7.82
CA SER A 44 4.31 25.37 9.01
C SER A 44 3.49 25.58 10.28
N GLY A 45 3.92 24.99 11.41
CA GLY A 45 3.24 25.12 12.69
C GLY A 45 1.89 24.40 12.74
N GLU A 46 0.99 24.91 13.59
CA GLU A 46 -0.35 24.36 13.75
C GLU A 46 -1.13 24.45 12.42
N GLY A 47 -1.63 23.31 11.94
CA GLY A 47 -2.32 23.21 10.65
C GLY A 47 -1.40 22.88 9.46
N ALA A 48 -0.11 22.60 9.68
CA ALA A 48 0.76 22.07 8.65
C ALA A 48 0.23 20.74 8.09
N ILE A 49 0.29 20.58 6.76
CA ILE A 49 -0.11 19.33 6.10
C ILE A 49 1.14 18.45 5.99
N ARG A 50 1.09 17.27 6.60
CA ARG A 50 2.15 16.25 6.57
C ARG A 50 1.51 14.89 6.34
N THR A 51 1.15 14.61 5.09
CA THR A 51 0.42 13.38 4.74
C THR A 51 0.83 12.86 3.37
N GLY A 52 0.19 11.79 2.91
CA GLY A 52 0.44 11.27 1.58
C GLY A 52 -0.32 10.00 1.30
N VAL A 53 -0.04 9.41 0.13
CA VAL A 53 -0.54 8.10 -0.27
C VAL A 53 0.63 7.27 -0.78
N THR A 54 0.69 6.01 -0.39
CA THR A 54 1.57 4.99 -0.98
C THR A 54 0.72 3.98 -1.72
N ALA A 55 1.07 3.66 -2.95
CA ALA A 55 0.44 2.61 -3.74
C ALA A 55 1.39 1.42 -3.85
N ILE A 56 0.91 0.23 -3.54
CA ILE A 56 1.59 -1.04 -3.81
C ILE A 56 0.85 -1.68 -4.97
N LEU A 57 1.52 -1.74 -6.11
CA LEU A 57 0.99 -2.30 -7.34
C LEU A 57 1.55 -3.71 -7.50
N PRO A 58 0.72 -4.76 -7.40
CA PRO A 58 1.20 -6.13 -7.60
C PRO A 58 1.61 -6.37 -9.06
N PRO A 59 2.22 -7.54 -9.37
CA PRO A 59 2.56 -7.91 -10.74
C PRO A 59 1.30 -7.99 -11.61
N GLY A 60 1.43 -7.62 -12.88
CA GLY A 60 0.31 -7.69 -13.84
C GLY A 60 -0.80 -6.69 -13.57
N ASP A 61 -2.01 -7.05 -13.99
CA ASP A 61 -3.24 -6.31 -13.73
C ASP A 61 -4.14 -7.14 -12.80
N PRO A 62 -4.25 -6.77 -11.51
CA PRO A 62 -4.96 -7.59 -10.53
C PRO A 62 -6.47 -7.66 -10.81
N TYR A 63 -7.04 -6.75 -11.60
CA TYR A 63 -8.46 -6.84 -11.94
C TYR A 63 -8.70 -7.89 -13.04
N ALA A 64 -7.83 -7.94 -14.05
CA ALA A 64 -7.91 -8.93 -15.12
C ALA A 64 -7.51 -10.33 -14.65
N GLU A 65 -6.46 -10.42 -13.82
CA GLU A 65 -5.95 -11.66 -13.24
C GLU A 65 -5.80 -11.50 -11.73
N MET A 66 -6.88 -11.84 -11.00
CA MET A 66 -6.91 -11.74 -9.54
C MET A 66 -5.83 -12.58 -8.89
N LEU A 67 -5.19 -12.01 -7.87
CA LEU A 67 -4.07 -12.65 -7.18
C LEU A 67 -4.53 -13.27 -5.86
N PRO A 68 -4.05 -14.47 -5.48
CA PRO A 68 -4.30 -15.02 -4.16
C PRO A 68 -3.86 -14.06 -3.06
N ALA A 69 -4.73 -13.80 -2.09
CA ALA A 69 -4.48 -12.86 -1.00
C ALA A 69 -5.19 -13.27 0.29
N GLY A 70 -4.71 -12.75 1.40
CA GLY A 70 -5.30 -12.93 2.72
C GLY A 70 -5.03 -11.71 3.60
N ALA A 71 -5.77 -11.62 4.70
CA ALA A 71 -5.63 -10.54 5.67
C ALA A 71 -5.78 -11.07 7.09
N PHE A 72 -5.22 -10.34 8.05
CA PHE A 72 -5.40 -10.62 9.48
C PHE A 72 -5.46 -9.31 10.26
N ALA A 73 -6.48 -9.16 11.10
CA ALA A 73 -6.62 -8.02 11.98
C ALA A 73 -6.15 -8.41 13.39
N LEU A 74 -4.91 -8.03 13.75
CA LEU A 74 -4.41 -8.20 15.12
C LEU A 74 -5.20 -7.33 16.11
N HIS A 75 -5.49 -6.09 15.74
CA HIS A 75 -6.33 -5.16 16.50
C HIS A 75 -7.17 -4.29 15.55
N GLY A 76 -8.48 -4.24 15.79
CA GLY A 76 -9.46 -3.69 14.85
C GLY A 76 -9.70 -2.18 14.91
N HIS A 77 -8.84 -1.39 15.56
CA HIS A 77 -9.02 0.07 15.70
C HIS A 77 -8.61 0.89 14.46
N GLY A 78 -8.70 0.28 13.27
CA GLY A 78 -8.38 0.88 11.98
C GLY A 78 -9.62 1.07 11.11
N LYS A 79 -9.54 1.94 10.10
CA LYS A 79 -10.61 2.17 9.11
C LYS A 79 -10.22 1.58 7.75
N ALA A 80 -9.88 0.29 7.72
CA ALA A 80 -9.53 -0.40 6.48
C ALA A 80 -10.75 -0.60 5.58
N VAL A 81 -10.54 -0.55 4.26
CA VAL A 81 -11.56 -0.83 3.22
C VAL A 81 -11.12 -2.05 2.40
N GLY A 82 -12.10 -2.87 2.02
CA GLY A 82 -11.95 -3.99 1.09
C GLY A 82 -11.53 -5.33 1.67
N LEU A 83 -11.23 -5.39 2.97
CA LEU A 83 -10.73 -6.62 3.60
C LEU A 83 -11.75 -7.77 3.66
N TRP A 84 -13.05 -7.47 3.74
CA TRP A 84 -14.08 -8.51 3.84
C TRP A 84 -14.13 -9.41 2.59
N GLN A 85 -14.03 -8.82 1.40
CA GLN A 85 -14.00 -9.62 0.17
C GLN A 85 -12.67 -10.37 0.01
N VAL A 86 -11.54 -9.77 0.42
CA VAL A 86 -10.24 -10.48 0.46
C VAL A 86 -10.33 -11.72 1.36
N LEU A 87 -10.95 -11.59 2.54
CA LEU A 87 -11.12 -12.71 3.48
C LEU A 87 -12.10 -13.77 2.97
N HIS A 88 -13.13 -13.36 2.23
CA HIS A 88 -14.15 -14.28 1.74
C HIS A 88 -13.73 -15.03 0.47
N LEU A 89 -13.17 -14.31 -0.51
CA LEU A 89 -12.79 -14.87 -1.82
C LEU A 89 -11.33 -15.33 -1.87
N GLY A 90 -10.49 -14.87 -0.95
CA GLY A 90 -9.06 -15.17 -0.93
C GLY A 90 -8.29 -14.51 -2.07
N THR A 91 -8.80 -13.40 -2.61
CA THR A 91 -8.22 -12.73 -3.78
C THR A 91 -8.08 -11.21 -3.61
N LEU A 92 -7.09 -10.65 -4.30
CA LEU A 92 -6.85 -9.23 -4.46
C LEU A 92 -7.10 -8.85 -5.92
N GLU A 93 -8.04 -7.92 -6.14
CA GLU A 93 -8.45 -7.47 -7.48
C GLU A 93 -8.05 -6.01 -7.81
N THR A 94 -7.38 -5.33 -6.87
CA THR A 94 -6.92 -3.95 -7.03
C THR A 94 -5.51 -3.76 -6.48
N PRO A 95 -4.80 -2.67 -6.86
CA PRO A 95 -3.64 -2.20 -6.11
C PRO A 95 -4.00 -1.92 -4.64
N ILE A 96 -3.02 -1.95 -3.75
CA ILE A 96 -3.22 -1.61 -2.33
C ILE A 96 -2.82 -0.14 -2.12
N LEU A 97 -3.70 0.67 -1.53
CA LEU A 97 -3.36 2.03 -1.11
C LEU A 97 -3.16 2.13 0.41
N LEU A 98 -2.14 2.85 0.82
CA LEU A 98 -1.85 3.21 2.22
C LEU A 98 -1.92 4.73 2.37
N THR A 99 -2.68 5.21 3.33
CA THR A 99 -2.94 6.66 3.52
C THR A 99 -3.21 6.99 4.99
N ASN A 100 -3.67 8.22 5.28
CA ASN A 100 -4.12 8.58 6.61
C ASN A 100 -5.56 8.14 6.91
N THR A 101 -5.91 8.07 8.20
CA THR A 101 -7.21 7.62 8.67
C THR A 101 -8.41 8.26 7.99
N LEU A 102 -8.39 9.58 7.81
CA LEU A 102 -9.53 10.33 7.30
C LEU A 102 -9.55 10.39 5.76
N ALA A 103 -8.46 9.99 5.10
CA ALA A 103 -8.33 9.96 3.65
C ALA A 103 -8.67 8.59 3.02
N VAL A 104 -8.93 7.55 3.83
CA VAL A 104 -9.24 6.20 3.35
C VAL A 104 -10.33 6.21 2.29
N PHE A 105 -11.49 6.80 2.59
CA PHE A 105 -12.66 6.74 1.71
C PHE A 105 -12.41 7.49 0.40
N ARG A 106 -11.65 8.60 0.44
CA ARG A 106 -11.23 9.32 -0.77
C ARG A 106 -10.25 8.50 -1.61
N CYS A 107 -9.34 7.76 -0.97
CA CYS A 107 -8.43 6.87 -1.68
C CYS A 107 -9.18 5.67 -2.28
N ALA A 108 -10.19 5.14 -1.59
CA ALA A 108 -11.03 4.07 -2.12
C ALA A 108 -11.81 4.51 -3.36
N ASP A 109 -12.45 5.68 -3.30
CA ASP A 109 -13.14 6.29 -4.45
C ASP A 109 -12.20 6.54 -5.64
N ALA A 110 -10.99 7.07 -5.37
CA ALA A 110 -9.97 7.26 -6.40
C ALA A 110 -9.49 5.93 -7.01
N LEU A 111 -9.35 4.87 -6.21
CA LEU A 111 -8.94 3.55 -6.68
C LEU A 111 -10.02 2.88 -7.52
N ILE A 112 -11.30 3.03 -7.14
CA ILE A 112 -12.44 2.60 -7.96
C ILE A 112 -12.42 3.33 -9.31
N THR A 113 -12.31 4.65 -9.29
CA THR A 113 -12.23 5.47 -10.51
C THR A 113 -11.05 5.07 -11.40
N TRP A 114 -9.88 4.83 -10.80
CA TRP A 114 -8.68 4.39 -11.51
C TRP A 114 -8.87 3.03 -12.17
N THR A 115 -9.55 2.11 -11.49
CA THR A 115 -9.82 0.75 -11.99
C THR A 115 -10.87 0.79 -13.11
N LEU A 116 -11.98 1.52 -12.93
CA LEU A 116 -13.01 1.71 -13.98
C LEU A 116 -12.45 2.35 -15.25
N SER A 117 -11.47 3.27 -15.13
CA SER A 117 -10.83 3.87 -16.31
C SER A 117 -10.03 2.87 -17.16
N ARG A 118 -9.69 1.71 -16.59
CA ARG A 118 -8.95 0.62 -17.25
C ARG A 118 -9.83 -0.55 -17.64
N HIS A 119 -10.88 -0.76 -16.86
CA HIS A 119 -11.86 -1.83 -17.01
C HIS A 119 -13.28 -1.24 -17.00
N PRO A 120 -13.70 -0.55 -18.09
CA PRO A 120 -15.01 0.11 -18.15
C PRO A 120 -16.20 -0.84 -18.04
N GLU A 121 -15.98 -2.13 -18.29
CA GLU A 121 -16.96 -3.21 -18.16
C GLU A 121 -17.17 -3.67 -16.70
N ALA A 122 -16.31 -3.24 -15.77
CA ALA A 122 -16.39 -3.59 -14.37
C ALA A 122 -17.72 -3.10 -13.75
N ARG A 123 -18.44 -4.01 -13.06
CA ARG A 123 -19.71 -3.69 -12.41
C ARG A 123 -19.56 -3.26 -10.95
N SER A 124 -18.62 -3.88 -10.25
CA SER A 124 -18.25 -3.60 -8.87
C SER A 124 -16.76 -3.79 -8.72
N ILE A 125 -16.16 -3.01 -7.81
CA ILE A 125 -14.74 -3.06 -7.51
C ILE A 125 -14.60 -3.05 -5.99
N ASN A 126 -13.73 -3.91 -5.49
CA ASN A 126 -13.30 -3.98 -4.11
C ASN A 126 -11.94 -3.29 -3.96
N PRO A 127 -11.91 -1.97 -3.69
CA PRO A 127 -10.66 -1.27 -3.43
C PRO A 127 -10.06 -1.71 -2.09
N VAL A 128 -8.76 -2.03 -2.06
CA VAL A 128 -8.06 -2.31 -0.80
C VAL A 128 -7.29 -1.07 -0.34
N VAL A 129 -7.74 -0.48 0.76
CA VAL A 129 -7.13 0.72 1.35
C VAL A 129 -6.91 0.53 2.85
N LEU A 130 -5.68 0.78 3.30
CA LEU A 130 -5.27 0.69 4.71
C LEU A 130 -4.71 2.03 5.20
N GLU A 131 -4.61 2.20 6.51
CA GLU A 131 -4.32 3.50 7.10
C GLU A 131 -3.55 3.47 8.42
N CYS A 132 -2.92 4.61 8.71
CA CYS A 132 -2.46 4.99 10.04
C CYS A 132 -2.84 6.45 10.30
N ASN A 133 -3.09 6.81 11.57
CA ASN A 133 -3.45 8.17 11.95
C ASN A 133 -2.20 9.07 12.01
N ASP A 134 -2.19 10.15 11.22
CA ASP A 134 -1.14 11.18 11.19
C ASP A 134 -1.57 12.52 11.82
N GLY A 135 -2.73 12.58 12.47
CA GLY A 135 -3.26 13.80 13.11
C GLY A 135 -2.53 14.23 14.38
N GLY A 136 -1.64 13.40 14.92
CA GLY A 136 -0.82 13.71 16.09
C GLY A 136 0.45 14.52 15.78
N GLN A 137 0.73 14.83 14.52
CA GLN A 137 1.90 15.61 14.15
C GLN A 137 1.70 17.08 14.55
N LYS A 138 2.40 17.49 15.61
CA LYS A 138 2.56 18.90 16.03
C LYS A 138 3.74 19.54 15.31
#